data_AF-A0A5N5PJN8-F1
#
_entry.id   AF-A0A5N5PJN8-F1
#
_cell.length_a   1.000
_cell.length_b   1.000
_cell.length_c   1.000
_cell.angle_alpha   90.00
_cell.angle_beta   90.00
_cell.angle_gamma   90.00
#
_symmetry.space_group_name_H-M   'P 1'
#
loop_
_entity.id
_entity.type
_entity.pdbx_description
1 polymer ?
#
loop_
_entity_poly.entity_id
_entity_poly.type
_entity_poly.pdbx_seq_one_letter_code
_entity_poly.pdbx_strand_id
1 'polypeptide(L)'
;MTKDQFLDLTSSDRTQTQALYGTEVTIVSEADGWYQVLVHGQPTPKSSVGYPGSIPAAQISLDSSYGDLQAKKPFALVDKAATTKLYRDVLLSSPFLEISYATRLPVILNLGLVVQVAVPGGGSAYMQPKDVSVYTSADKIPYPSGADLVKAGKLFTDGSRPYLWGGNSGFAFDCSGFTSTVYHAHGLIIPRDSGAQANFTGVPTGVTQHVKDVTVDELQAGDLLYYGSNLLKASSIHHVAMYAGDGMMLEAFGAGTPVRLTEARLGGDYWGAQRFLKR
;
A
#
# COMPACT_ATOMS: atom_id res chain seq x y z
N MET A 1 6.36 -16.87 -12.49
CA MET A 1 6.97 -17.61 -11.36
C MET A 1 6.18 -18.89 -11.14
N THR A 2 6.84 -19.99 -10.82
CA THR A 2 6.18 -21.21 -10.33
C THR A 2 5.73 -21.01 -8.88
N LYS A 3 4.86 -21.90 -8.36
CA LYS A 3 4.45 -21.86 -6.96
C LYS A 3 5.64 -21.95 -6.00
N ASP A 4 6.63 -22.80 -6.31
CA ASP A 4 7.82 -22.97 -5.49
C ASP A 4 8.67 -21.69 -5.44
N GLN A 5 8.76 -20.95 -6.55
CA GLN A 5 9.43 -19.65 -6.56
C GLN A 5 8.73 -18.62 -5.68
N PHE A 6 7.39 -18.60 -5.65
CA PHE A 6 6.64 -17.72 -4.72
C PHE A 6 6.87 -18.11 -3.26
N LEU A 7 6.93 -19.41 -2.96
CA LEU A 7 7.19 -19.91 -1.62
C LEU A 7 8.61 -19.57 -1.17
N ASP A 8 9.61 -19.69 -2.05
CA ASP A 8 11.01 -19.37 -1.75
C ASP A 8 11.21 -17.90 -1.36
N LEU A 9 10.42 -16.96 -1.92
CA LEU A 9 10.44 -15.57 -1.47
C LEU A 9 10.12 -15.43 0.02
N THR A 10 9.22 -16.28 0.53
CA THR A 10 8.82 -16.31 1.95
C THR A 10 9.79 -17.15 2.79
N SER A 11 10.06 -18.40 2.38
CA SER A 11 10.85 -19.35 3.18
C SER A 11 12.33 -18.95 3.30
N SER A 12 12.83 -18.18 2.34
CA SER A 12 14.22 -17.71 2.30
C SER A 12 14.33 -16.21 2.61
N ASP A 13 13.26 -15.57 3.10
CA ASP A 13 13.19 -14.15 3.49
C ASP A 13 13.82 -13.18 2.46
N ARG A 14 13.53 -13.41 1.18
CA ARG A 14 14.24 -12.73 0.07
C ARG A 14 13.79 -11.29 -0.17
N THR A 15 12.63 -10.92 0.35
CA THR A 15 12.01 -9.60 0.13
C THR A 15 11.44 -9.11 1.45
N GLN A 16 11.62 -7.82 1.72
CA GLN A 16 11.16 -7.18 2.95
C GLN A 16 9.87 -6.37 2.70
N THR A 17 9.90 -5.50 1.69
CA THR A 17 8.76 -4.67 1.25
C THR A 17 9.01 -4.18 -0.18
N GLN A 18 8.09 -3.39 -0.73
CA GLN A 18 8.22 -2.64 -1.98
C GLN A 18 7.97 -1.15 -1.74
N ALA A 19 8.72 -0.29 -2.42
CA ALA A 19 8.45 1.14 -2.53
C ALA A 19 7.84 1.44 -3.91
N LEU A 20 6.84 2.31 -3.97
CA LEU A 20 6.19 2.67 -5.23
C LEU A 20 7.03 3.69 -6.01
N TYR A 21 6.83 3.78 -7.32
CA TYR A 21 7.45 4.80 -8.15
C TYR A 21 7.16 6.21 -7.60
N GLY A 22 8.22 6.99 -7.37
CA GLY A 22 8.13 8.31 -6.74
C GLY A 22 8.09 8.32 -5.22
N THR A 23 8.19 7.18 -4.52
CA THR A 23 8.27 7.16 -3.06
C THR A 23 9.61 7.71 -2.59
N GLU A 24 9.59 8.62 -1.62
CA GLU A 24 10.80 9.13 -0.97
C GLU A 24 11.44 8.05 -0.09
N VAL A 25 12.77 8.02 -0.10
CA VAL A 25 13.56 7.13 0.75
C VAL A 25 14.74 7.90 1.34
N THR A 26 15.14 7.55 2.57
CA THR A 26 16.42 8.00 3.13
C THR A 26 17.49 6.98 2.80
N ILE A 27 18.55 7.38 2.09
CA ILE A 27 19.73 6.54 1.85
C ILE A 27 20.60 6.54 3.10
N VAL A 28 20.91 5.35 3.61
CA VAL A 28 21.73 5.13 4.81
C VAL A 28 23.17 4.81 4.44
N SER A 29 23.37 3.99 3.41
CA SER A 29 24.69 3.63 2.90
C SER A 29 24.60 3.12 1.47
N GLU A 30 25.76 3.04 0.81
CA GLU A 30 25.93 2.49 -0.53
C GLU A 30 27.02 1.41 -0.50
N ALA A 31 26.75 0.26 -1.09
CA ALA A 31 27.73 -0.79 -1.32
C ALA A 31 27.36 -1.62 -2.55
N ASP A 32 28.35 -1.94 -3.40
CA ASP A 32 28.22 -2.87 -4.54
C ASP A 32 27.05 -2.57 -5.50
N GLY A 33 26.75 -1.28 -5.74
CA GLY A 33 25.66 -0.86 -6.62
C GLY A 33 24.26 -0.95 -5.98
N TRP A 34 24.19 -1.10 -4.65
CA TRP A 34 22.96 -1.10 -3.87
C TRP A 34 22.96 0.02 -2.84
N TYR A 35 21.81 0.64 -2.64
CA TYR A 35 21.55 1.51 -1.50
C TYR A 35 20.85 0.74 -0.38
N GLN A 36 21.35 0.90 0.84
CA GLN A 36 20.55 0.66 2.04
C GLN A 36 19.66 1.87 2.27
N VAL A 37 18.35 1.65 2.38
CA VAL A 37 17.38 2.74 2.47
C VAL A 37 16.39 2.53 3.60
N LEU A 38 15.75 3.63 4.01
CA LEU A 38 14.56 3.66 4.85
C LEU A 38 13.41 4.21 3.99
N VAL A 39 12.43 3.37 3.68
CA VAL A 39 11.27 3.72 2.85
C VAL A 39 10.25 4.51 3.66
N HIS A 40 9.99 5.76 3.27
CA HIS A 40 9.04 6.63 3.98
C HIS A 40 7.60 6.15 3.78
N GLY A 41 6.71 6.55 4.70
CA GLY A 41 5.28 6.20 4.62
C GLY A 41 4.97 4.72 4.89
N GLN A 42 5.96 3.93 5.33
CA GLN A 42 5.79 2.53 5.76
C GLN A 42 6.27 2.36 7.21
N PRO A 43 5.44 2.72 8.21
CA PRO A 43 5.84 2.61 9.61
C PRO A 43 6.18 1.18 10.00
N THR A 44 7.22 1.03 10.82
CA THR A 44 7.68 -0.25 11.36
C THR A 44 8.37 -0.03 12.70
N PRO A 45 8.32 -0.98 13.64
CA PRO A 45 9.10 -0.91 14.87
C PRO A 45 10.63 -0.90 14.64
N LYS A 46 11.09 -1.31 13.45
CA LYS A 46 12.51 -1.41 13.10
C LYS A 46 13.21 -0.03 13.00
N SER A 47 12.46 1.04 12.72
CA SER A 47 13.01 2.39 12.52
C SER A 47 11.91 3.44 12.62
N SER A 48 12.22 4.58 13.24
CA SER A 48 11.30 5.72 13.35
C SER A 48 11.20 6.55 12.06
N VAL A 49 12.09 6.34 11.08
CA VAL A 49 12.15 7.13 9.84
C VAL A 49 11.40 6.45 8.70
N GLY A 50 11.54 5.13 8.56
CA GLY A 50 10.97 4.39 7.44
C GLY A 50 11.37 2.92 7.42
N TYR A 51 10.75 2.14 6.54
CA TYR A 51 10.98 0.70 6.47
C TYR A 51 12.36 0.38 5.88
N PRO A 52 13.24 -0.36 6.59
CA PRO A 52 14.58 -0.64 6.10
C PRO A 52 14.60 -1.68 4.98
N GLY A 53 15.47 -1.49 3.99
CA GLY A 53 15.72 -2.48 2.93
C GLY A 53 16.83 -2.08 1.97
N SER A 54 17.21 -3.01 1.09
CA SER A 54 18.18 -2.80 0.01
C SER A 54 17.45 -2.54 -1.31
N ILE A 55 17.86 -1.49 -2.04
CA ILE A 55 17.35 -1.18 -3.40
C ILE A 55 18.54 -1.00 -4.35
N PRO A 56 18.51 -1.54 -5.59
CA PRO A 56 19.56 -1.27 -6.56
C PRO A 56 19.71 0.24 -6.79
N ALA A 57 20.93 0.76 -6.78
CA ALA A 57 21.18 2.19 -6.92
C ALA A 57 20.57 2.77 -8.21
N ALA A 58 20.54 1.97 -9.29
CA ALA A 58 19.94 2.32 -10.57
C ALA A 58 18.41 2.54 -10.53
N GLN A 59 17.72 2.16 -9.44
CA GLN A 59 16.29 2.38 -9.25
C GLN A 59 15.97 3.63 -8.44
N ILE A 60 16.98 4.36 -7.97
CA ILE A 60 16.81 5.58 -7.17
C ILE A 60 17.26 6.79 -7.98
N SER A 61 16.42 7.81 -7.99
CA SER A 61 16.77 9.13 -8.51
C SER A 61 17.28 10.01 -7.38
N LEU A 62 18.40 10.70 -7.61
CA LEU A 62 18.97 11.70 -6.70
C LEU A 62 18.62 13.15 -7.10
N ASP A 63 17.63 13.31 -7.99
CA ASP A 63 17.20 14.62 -8.48
C ASP A 63 16.47 15.41 -7.38
N SER A 64 17.16 16.37 -6.77
CA SER A 64 16.60 17.24 -5.74
C SER A 64 15.45 18.11 -6.25
N SER A 65 15.40 18.43 -7.55
CA SER A 65 14.32 19.22 -8.13
C SER A 65 12.99 18.47 -8.11
N TYR A 66 13.03 17.14 -8.25
CA TYR A 66 11.85 16.29 -8.10
C TYR A 66 11.35 16.29 -6.64
N GLY A 67 12.25 16.14 -5.67
CA GLY A 67 11.91 16.21 -4.25
C GLY A 67 11.29 17.56 -3.85
N ASP A 68 11.81 18.65 -4.40
CA ASP A 68 11.24 20.00 -4.26
C ASP A 68 9.79 20.09 -4.77
N LEU A 69 9.50 19.45 -5.91
CA LEU A 69 8.14 19.40 -6.46
C LEU A 69 7.21 18.57 -5.57
N GLN A 70 7.68 17.44 -5.01
CA GLN A 70 6.90 16.64 -4.07
C GLN A 70 6.49 17.42 -2.83
N ALA A 71 7.38 18.27 -2.30
CA ALA A 71 7.10 19.06 -1.11
C ALA A 71 6.15 20.26 -1.38
N LYS A 72 6.13 20.79 -2.62
CA LYS A 72 5.50 22.10 -2.91
C LYS A 72 4.27 22.03 -3.81
N LYS A 73 4.05 20.94 -4.55
CA LYS A 73 2.97 20.84 -5.55
C LYS A 73 1.83 19.94 -5.07
N PRO A 74 0.60 20.17 -5.57
CA PRO A 74 -0.44 19.14 -5.58
C PRO A 74 0.10 17.84 -6.19
N PHE A 75 -0.52 16.71 -5.87
CA PHE A 75 -0.15 15.41 -6.43
C PHE A 75 -1.34 14.71 -7.08
N ALA A 76 -1.06 13.93 -8.11
CA ALA A 76 -1.97 12.95 -8.67
C ALA A 76 -1.77 11.63 -7.92
N LEU A 77 -2.84 11.09 -7.37
CA LEU A 77 -2.88 9.79 -6.71
C LEU A 77 -3.58 8.79 -7.62
N VAL A 78 -2.96 7.64 -7.87
CA VAL A 78 -3.63 6.50 -8.53
C VAL A 78 -4.55 5.81 -7.52
N ASP A 79 -5.85 6.11 -7.58
CA ASP A 79 -6.86 5.63 -6.60
C ASP A 79 -8.09 4.97 -7.23
N LYS A 80 -8.19 4.91 -8.56
CA LYS A 80 -9.37 4.38 -9.28
C LYS A 80 -9.09 3.14 -10.13
N ALA A 81 -7.86 2.69 -10.18
CA ALA A 81 -7.43 1.50 -10.91
C ALA A 81 -6.30 0.78 -10.17
N ALA A 82 -6.23 -0.55 -10.29
CA ALA A 82 -5.15 -1.32 -9.67
C ALA A 82 -3.76 -0.92 -10.21
N THR A 83 -3.69 -0.61 -11.50
CA THR A 83 -2.52 -0.03 -12.16
C THR A 83 -3.00 0.98 -13.21
N THR A 84 -2.11 1.89 -13.60
CA THR A 84 -2.33 2.77 -14.76
C THR A 84 -1.02 3.00 -15.49
N LYS A 85 -1.08 3.59 -16.69
CA LYS A 85 0.10 3.85 -17.52
C LYS A 85 0.48 5.33 -17.46
N LEU A 86 1.78 5.58 -17.47
CA LEU A 86 2.38 6.87 -17.79
C LEU A 86 2.63 6.96 -19.29
N TYR A 87 2.28 8.10 -19.86
CA TYR A 87 2.35 8.38 -21.30
C TYR A 87 3.37 9.48 -21.59
N ARG A 88 4.01 9.39 -22.76
CA ARG A 88 4.96 10.40 -23.23
C ARG A 88 4.27 11.63 -23.83
N ASP A 89 3.04 11.46 -24.31
CA ASP A 89 2.29 12.46 -25.05
C ASP A 89 0.94 12.79 -24.40
N VAL A 90 0.48 14.02 -24.64
CA VAL A 90 -0.78 14.56 -24.13
C VAL A 90 -2.03 13.83 -24.66
N LEU A 91 -1.91 13.13 -25.79
CA LEU A 91 -3.00 12.36 -26.40
C LEU A 91 -3.13 10.95 -25.81
N LEU A 92 -2.25 10.57 -24.87
CA LEU A 92 -2.26 9.29 -24.18
C LEU A 92 -2.12 8.09 -25.14
N SER A 93 -1.30 8.26 -26.19
CA SER A 93 -1.11 7.25 -27.25
C SER A 93 0.18 6.45 -27.13
N SER A 94 1.20 6.98 -26.45
CA SER A 94 2.52 6.38 -26.29
C SER A 94 2.81 6.06 -24.81
N PRO A 95 2.24 4.97 -24.25
CA PRO A 95 2.57 4.53 -22.90
C PRO A 95 4.03 4.06 -22.82
N PHE A 96 4.70 4.31 -21.69
CA PHE A 96 6.09 3.87 -21.50
C PHE A 96 6.36 3.20 -20.16
N LEU A 97 5.52 3.41 -19.14
CA LEU A 97 5.66 2.78 -17.83
C LEU A 97 4.28 2.49 -17.26
N GLU A 98 4.10 1.31 -16.68
CA GLU A 98 2.92 1.00 -15.87
C GLU A 98 3.27 1.24 -14.39
N ILE A 99 2.36 1.88 -13.67
CA ILE A 99 2.53 2.26 -12.26
C ILE A 99 1.36 1.77 -11.42
N SER A 100 1.63 1.59 -10.14
CA SER A 100 0.72 0.99 -9.18
C SER A 100 -0.37 1.95 -8.70
N TYR A 101 -1.50 1.40 -8.27
CA TYR A 101 -2.36 2.00 -7.25
C TYR A 101 -1.53 2.55 -6.08
N ALA A 102 -2.01 3.63 -5.47
CA ALA A 102 -1.36 4.42 -4.42
C ALA A 102 -0.08 5.19 -4.84
N THR A 103 0.37 5.11 -6.09
CA THR A 103 1.45 5.98 -6.59
C THR A 103 1.02 7.45 -6.54
N ARG A 104 1.89 8.32 -6.03
CA ARG A 104 1.71 9.77 -5.93
C ARG A 104 2.79 10.49 -6.73
N LEU A 105 2.40 11.32 -7.70
CA LEU A 105 3.33 12.10 -8.52
C LEU A 105 2.96 13.59 -8.51
N PRO A 106 3.92 14.53 -8.40
CA PRO A 106 3.64 15.96 -8.39
C PRO A 106 2.94 16.41 -9.68
N VAL A 107 1.85 17.16 -9.56
CA VAL A 107 1.11 17.71 -10.71
C VAL A 107 1.82 18.96 -11.21
N ILE A 108 2.14 18.95 -12.50
CA ILE A 108 2.61 20.12 -13.24
C ILE A 108 1.42 20.89 -13.80
N LEU A 109 0.50 20.18 -14.44
CA LEU A 109 -0.68 20.77 -15.08
C LEU A 109 -1.85 19.79 -15.05
N ASN A 110 -3.05 20.28 -14.74
CA ASN A 110 -4.29 19.51 -14.85
C ASN A 110 -5.20 20.17 -15.89
N LEU A 111 -5.41 19.50 -17.01
CA LEU A 111 -6.22 19.99 -18.14
C LEU A 111 -7.63 19.39 -18.14
N GLY A 112 -8.01 18.61 -17.12
CA GLY A 112 -9.28 17.89 -17.04
C GLY A 112 -9.37 16.65 -17.93
N LEU A 113 -8.88 16.73 -19.18
CA LEU A 113 -8.78 15.59 -20.10
C LEU A 113 -7.51 14.75 -19.88
N VAL A 114 -6.49 15.36 -19.26
CA VAL A 114 -5.20 14.73 -18.98
C VAL A 114 -4.55 15.43 -17.79
N VAL A 115 -3.79 14.66 -17.00
CA VAL A 115 -2.98 15.19 -15.90
C VAL A 115 -1.51 15.04 -16.27
N GLN A 116 -0.79 16.15 -16.35
CA GLN A 116 0.66 16.16 -16.53
C GLN A 116 1.33 16.15 -15.15
N VAL A 117 2.26 15.23 -14.95
CA VAL A 117 2.97 15.01 -13.70
C VAL A 117 4.48 15.05 -13.89
N ALA A 118 5.22 15.47 -12.87
CA ALA A 118 6.66 15.27 -12.80
C ALA A 118 6.98 13.80 -12.52
N VAL A 119 8.12 13.32 -13.01
CA VAL A 119 8.56 11.95 -12.78
C VAL A 119 9.97 11.92 -12.17
N PRO A 120 10.29 10.92 -11.31
CA PRO A 120 11.64 10.68 -10.82
C PRO A 120 12.66 10.59 -11.95
N GLY A 121 13.82 11.24 -11.79
CA GLY A 121 14.87 11.30 -12.82
C GLY A 121 14.74 12.46 -13.80
N GLY A 122 13.75 13.33 -13.61
CA GLY A 122 13.54 14.55 -14.38
C GLY A 122 12.53 14.39 -15.52
N GLY A 123 11.96 15.52 -15.95
CA GLY A 123 10.95 15.58 -17.00
C GLY A 123 9.52 15.42 -16.51
N SER A 124 8.62 15.07 -17.43
CA SER A 124 7.20 14.93 -17.15
C SER A 124 6.57 13.79 -17.93
N ALA A 125 5.46 13.28 -17.41
CA ALA A 125 4.61 12.30 -18.06
C ALA A 125 3.14 12.70 -17.96
N TYR A 126 2.29 11.99 -18.67
CA TYR A 126 0.84 12.21 -18.68
C TYR A 126 0.11 10.99 -18.12
N MET A 127 -1.00 11.25 -17.41
CA MET A 127 -1.86 10.25 -16.76
C MET A 127 -3.32 10.43 -17.20
N GLN A 128 -4.04 9.31 -17.25
CA GLN A 128 -5.49 9.29 -17.52
C GLN A 128 -6.28 9.78 -16.29
N PRO A 129 -7.10 10.85 -16.40
CA PRO A 129 -7.88 11.38 -15.27
C PRO A 129 -8.88 10.39 -14.66
N LYS A 130 -9.34 9.40 -15.45
CA LYS A 130 -10.27 8.38 -14.94
C LYS A 130 -9.64 7.42 -13.92
N ASP A 131 -8.30 7.31 -13.92
CA ASP A 131 -7.57 6.38 -13.04
C ASP A 131 -7.00 7.07 -11.79
N VAL A 132 -7.06 8.41 -11.73
CA VAL A 132 -6.39 9.21 -10.70
C VAL A 132 -7.30 10.28 -10.09
N SER A 133 -6.98 10.70 -8.87
CA SER A 133 -7.50 11.93 -8.26
C SER A 133 -6.35 12.91 -7.99
N VAL A 134 -6.63 14.21 -8.08
CA VAL A 134 -5.65 15.26 -7.80
C VAL A 134 -5.97 15.92 -6.47
N TYR A 135 -4.99 15.96 -5.57
CA TYR A 135 -5.12 16.57 -4.24
C TYR A 135 -4.04 17.62 -4.02
N THR A 136 -4.38 18.72 -3.34
CA THR A 136 -3.40 19.77 -3.02
C THR A 136 -2.40 19.35 -1.95
N SER A 137 -2.81 18.45 -1.05
CA SER A 137 -2.00 17.91 0.05
C SER A 137 -2.66 16.65 0.63
N ALA A 138 -1.91 15.85 1.40
CA ALA A 138 -2.38 14.56 1.90
C ALA A 138 -3.57 14.67 2.87
N ASP A 139 -3.65 15.76 3.64
CA ASP A 139 -4.78 16.06 4.53
C ASP A 139 -6.07 16.45 3.79
N LYS A 140 -6.00 16.65 2.46
CA LYS A 140 -7.17 16.88 1.61
C LYS A 140 -7.71 15.62 0.95
N ILE A 141 -7.09 14.46 1.18
CA ILE A 141 -7.70 13.18 0.80
C ILE A 141 -8.96 13.01 1.66
N PRO A 142 -10.15 12.79 1.06
CA PRO A 142 -11.37 12.61 1.82
C PRO A 142 -11.26 11.44 2.79
N TYR A 143 -11.75 11.66 4.02
CA TYR A 143 -11.80 10.62 5.03
C TYR A 143 -12.70 9.47 4.55
N PRO A 144 -12.21 8.22 4.49
CA PRO A 144 -12.97 7.11 3.95
C PRO A 144 -14.01 6.59 4.95
N SER A 145 -15.12 6.09 4.44
CA SER A 145 -15.93 5.10 5.16
C SER A 145 -15.33 3.70 5.03
N GLY A 146 -15.78 2.76 5.86
CA GLY A 146 -15.46 1.34 5.70
C GLY A 146 -15.77 0.79 4.30
N ALA A 147 -16.90 1.22 3.74
CA ALA A 147 -17.32 0.84 2.40
C ALA A 147 -16.37 1.37 1.30
N ASP A 148 -15.78 2.55 1.50
CA ASP A 148 -14.80 3.11 0.56
C ASP A 148 -13.52 2.27 0.53
N LEU A 149 -13.01 1.84 1.71
CA LEU A 149 -11.86 0.94 1.79
C LEU A 149 -12.15 -0.41 1.13
N VAL A 150 -13.32 -0.99 1.38
CA VAL A 150 -13.74 -2.24 0.74
C VAL A 150 -13.86 -2.09 -0.77
N LYS A 151 -14.41 -0.97 -1.26
CA LYS A 151 -14.50 -0.66 -2.68
C LYS A 151 -13.11 -0.56 -3.32
N ALA A 152 -12.17 0.12 -2.68
CA ALA A 152 -10.78 0.18 -3.12
C ALA A 152 -10.13 -1.21 -3.14
N GLY A 153 -10.31 -2.01 -2.10
CA GLY A 153 -9.79 -3.38 -2.04
C GLY A 153 -10.35 -4.30 -3.13
N LYS A 154 -11.62 -4.11 -3.54
CA LYS A 154 -12.25 -4.85 -4.65
C LYS A 154 -11.64 -4.55 -6.02
N LEU A 155 -10.88 -3.47 -6.18
CA LEU A 155 -10.14 -3.23 -7.44
C LEU A 155 -9.19 -4.38 -7.76
N PHE A 156 -8.75 -5.14 -6.76
CA PHE A 156 -7.73 -6.18 -6.89
C PHE A 156 -8.27 -7.60 -7.05
N THR A 157 -9.60 -7.81 -7.02
CA THR A 157 -10.22 -9.15 -6.98
C THR A 157 -10.55 -9.76 -8.35
N ASP A 158 -9.92 -9.28 -9.43
CA ASP A 158 -10.17 -9.78 -10.80
C ASP A 158 -9.41 -11.08 -11.14
N GLY A 159 -8.68 -11.65 -10.16
CA GLY A 159 -7.89 -12.86 -10.33
C GLY A 159 -6.48 -12.65 -10.90
N SER A 160 -6.09 -11.41 -11.24
CA SER A 160 -4.79 -11.12 -11.88
C SER A 160 -3.66 -10.73 -10.93
N ARG A 161 -3.95 -10.48 -9.63
CA ARG A 161 -2.97 -10.03 -8.63
C ARG A 161 -2.64 -11.14 -7.66
N PRO A 162 -1.64 -11.98 -7.93
CA PRO A 162 -1.27 -13.07 -7.05
C PRO A 162 -0.69 -12.55 -5.74
N TYR A 163 -0.79 -13.36 -4.70
CA TYR A 163 0.01 -13.14 -3.50
C TYR A 163 1.51 -13.16 -3.83
N LEU A 164 2.23 -12.16 -3.33
CA LEU A 164 3.68 -12.03 -3.41
C LEU A 164 4.21 -11.60 -2.04
N TRP A 165 5.10 -12.39 -1.43
CA TRP A 165 5.78 -11.99 -0.19
C TRP A 165 6.51 -10.66 -0.37
N GLY A 166 6.38 -9.75 0.61
CA GLY A 166 6.90 -8.38 0.50
C GLY A 166 6.10 -7.48 -0.45
N GLY A 167 5.10 -8.01 -1.16
CA GLY A 167 4.28 -7.29 -2.13
C GLY A 167 3.49 -6.16 -1.50
N ASN A 168 3.62 -4.96 -2.05
CA ASN A 168 3.00 -3.74 -1.53
C ASN A 168 2.59 -2.80 -2.69
N SER A 169 2.03 -3.38 -3.76
CA SER A 169 1.65 -2.63 -4.97
C SER A 169 0.47 -3.30 -5.68
N GLY A 170 -0.24 -2.54 -6.50
CA GLY A 170 -1.37 -3.02 -7.30
C GLY A 170 -1.01 -4.08 -8.36
N PHE A 171 0.28 -4.40 -8.52
CA PHE A 171 0.74 -5.56 -9.29
C PHE A 171 0.60 -6.87 -8.50
N ALA A 172 0.94 -6.85 -7.20
CA ALA A 172 0.89 -8.00 -6.30
C ALA A 172 1.06 -7.58 -4.84
N PHE A 173 0.45 -8.33 -3.92
CA PHE A 173 0.41 -8.02 -2.50
C PHE A 173 0.78 -9.22 -1.62
N ASP A 174 1.37 -8.98 -0.45
CA ASP A 174 1.16 -9.85 0.70
C ASP A 174 -0.02 -9.37 1.55
N CYS A 175 -0.35 -10.09 2.62
CA CYS A 175 -1.52 -9.80 3.44
C CYS A 175 -1.53 -8.38 4.02
N SER A 176 -0.42 -7.94 4.63
CA SER A 176 -0.34 -6.63 5.27
C SER A 176 0.03 -5.50 4.30
N GLY A 177 0.67 -5.82 3.18
CA GLY A 177 0.89 -4.90 2.06
C GLY A 177 -0.42 -4.53 1.38
N PHE A 178 -1.34 -5.49 1.23
CA PHE A 178 -2.70 -5.23 0.75
C PHE A 178 -3.44 -4.24 1.68
N THR A 179 -3.51 -4.53 2.97
CA THR A 179 -4.24 -3.68 3.93
C THR A 179 -3.59 -2.30 4.03
N SER A 180 -2.27 -2.23 4.20
CA SER A 180 -1.56 -0.95 4.32
C SER A 180 -1.67 -0.10 3.06
N THR A 181 -1.62 -0.69 1.86
CA THR A 181 -1.80 0.04 0.59
C THR A 181 -3.21 0.62 0.46
N VAL A 182 -4.25 -0.16 0.77
CA VAL A 182 -5.64 0.32 0.72
C VAL A 182 -5.82 1.51 1.66
N TYR A 183 -5.40 1.39 2.92
CA TYR A 183 -5.46 2.48 3.89
C TYR A 183 -4.64 3.71 3.46
N HIS A 184 -3.43 3.51 2.96
CA HIS A 184 -2.52 4.59 2.58
C HIS A 184 -3.05 5.44 1.41
N ALA A 185 -3.71 4.83 0.43
CA ALA A 185 -4.37 5.57 -0.64
C ALA A 185 -5.48 6.49 -0.13
N HIS A 186 -6.12 6.16 0.99
CA HIS A 186 -7.13 7.00 1.64
C HIS A 186 -6.55 7.92 2.73
N GLY A 187 -5.24 8.18 2.70
CA GLY A 187 -4.58 9.11 3.61
C GLY A 187 -4.34 8.56 5.02
N LEU A 188 -4.63 7.28 5.24
CA LEU A 188 -4.48 6.62 6.54
C LEU A 188 -3.20 5.77 6.55
N ILE A 189 -2.22 6.13 7.38
CA ILE A 189 -0.93 5.43 7.41
C ILE A 189 -0.94 4.43 8.58
N ILE A 190 -0.98 3.15 8.25
CA ILE A 190 -0.87 2.03 9.20
C ILE A 190 0.48 1.30 9.01
N PRO A 191 0.95 0.53 10.01
CA PRO A 191 2.21 -0.20 9.88
C PRO A 191 2.24 -1.17 8.68
N ARG A 192 3.42 -1.43 8.13
CA ARG A 192 3.60 -2.31 6.95
C ARG A 192 3.41 -3.80 7.24
N ASP A 193 3.81 -4.25 8.43
CA ASP A 193 3.80 -5.67 8.81
C ASP A 193 2.53 -6.02 9.61
N SER A 194 1.93 -7.19 9.36
CA SER A 194 0.71 -7.65 10.05
C SER A 194 0.84 -7.67 11.57
N GLY A 195 1.96 -8.15 12.10
CA GLY A 195 2.24 -8.14 13.54
C GLY A 195 2.36 -6.73 14.11
N ALA A 196 2.89 -5.77 13.34
CA ALA A 196 2.96 -4.37 13.77
C ALA A 196 1.59 -3.69 13.69
N GLN A 197 0.77 -4.02 12.69
CA GLN A 197 -0.63 -3.58 12.61
C GLN A 197 -1.41 -4.09 13.83
N ALA A 198 -1.35 -5.39 14.14
CA ALA A 198 -2.03 -6.01 15.29
C ALA A 198 -1.56 -5.48 16.65
N ASN A 199 -0.30 -5.03 16.77
CA ASN A 199 0.22 -4.46 18.01
C ASN A 199 0.10 -2.94 18.09
N PHE A 200 -0.47 -2.30 17.07
CA PHE A 200 -0.54 -0.86 17.02
C PHE A 200 -1.45 -0.32 18.14
N THR A 201 -0.91 0.57 18.96
CA THR A 201 -1.63 1.20 20.09
C THR A 201 -1.69 2.72 19.97
N GLY A 202 -1.04 3.29 18.96
CA GLY A 202 -1.04 4.73 18.72
C GLY A 202 -2.31 5.22 18.04
N VAL A 203 -2.27 6.48 17.61
CA VAL A 203 -3.25 7.07 16.70
C VAL A 203 -2.61 7.11 15.30
N PRO A 204 -3.14 6.37 14.31
CA PRO A 204 -2.64 6.42 12.95
C PRO A 204 -2.72 7.83 12.36
N THR A 205 -1.85 8.16 11.40
CA THR A 205 -1.97 9.41 10.65
C THR A 205 -3.32 9.44 9.94
N GLY A 206 -4.05 10.56 10.05
CA GLY A 206 -5.34 10.76 9.36
C GLY A 206 -6.57 10.34 10.18
N VAL A 207 -6.40 9.80 11.39
CA VAL A 207 -7.50 9.50 12.32
C VAL A 207 -7.30 10.20 13.67
N THR A 208 -8.37 10.30 14.47
CA THR A 208 -8.29 10.87 15.83
C THR A 208 -8.25 9.78 16.90
N GLN A 209 -8.75 8.60 16.58
CA GLN A 209 -8.76 7.45 17.47
C GLN A 209 -8.60 6.15 16.67
N HIS A 210 -8.10 5.12 17.35
CA HIS A 210 -8.06 3.74 16.90
C HIS A 210 -8.78 2.89 17.96
N VAL A 211 -9.57 1.90 17.54
CA VAL A 211 -10.21 0.95 18.45
C VAL A 211 -9.49 -0.38 18.34
N LYS A 212 -8.84 -0.75 19.45
CA LYS A 212 -8.27 -2.07 19.63
C LYS A 212 -9.35 -3.03 20.12
N ASP A 213 -9.19 -4.31 19.79
CA ASP A 213 -10.00 -5.41 20.33
C ASP A 213 -11.49 -5.28 19.99
N VAL A 214 -11.78 -5.01 18.71
CA VAL A 214 -13.16 -4.99 18.19
C VAL A 214 -13.76 -6.38 18.33
N THR A 215 -14.92 -6.45 18.99
CA THR A 215 -15.65 -7.72 19.18
C THR A 215 -16.30 -8.17 17.87
N VAL A 216 -16.59 -9.48 17.77
CA VAL A 216 -17.14 -10.07 16.53
C VAL A 216 -18.48 -9.45 16.14
N ASP A 217 -19.34 -9.17 17.12
CA ASP A 217 -20.64 -8.54 16.97
C ASP A 217 -20.57 -7.04 16.62
N GLU A 218 -19.42 -6.41 16.86
CA GLU A 218 -19.18 -5.00 16.51
C GLU A 218 -18.42 -4.82 15.19
N LEU A 219 -18.07 -5.90 14.47
CA LEU A 219 -17.31 -5.82 13.23
C LEU A 219 -17.99 -4.93 12.18
N GLN A 220 -17.21 -4.03 11.59
CA GLN A 220 -17.62 -3.12 10.55
C GLN A 220 -16.70 -3.21 9.34
N ALA A 221 -17.25 -2.93 8.15
CA ALA A 221 -16.46 -2.87 6.93
C ALA A 221 -15.22 -1.98 7.14
N GLY A 222 -14.06 -2.45 6.67
CA GLY A 222 -12.77 -1.78 6.88
C GLY A 222 -12.00 -2.28 8.10
N ASP A 223 -12.63 -2.87 9.11
CA ASP A 223 -11.90 -3.45 10.26
C ASP A 223 -10.88 -4.50 9.80
N LEU A 224 -9.71 -4.52 10.43
CA LEU A 224 -8.68 -5.51 10.13
C LEU A 224 -8.82 -6.71 11.04
N LEU A 225 -8.93 -7.90 10.44
CA LEU A 225 -9.00 -9.20 11.10
C LEU A 225 -7.60 -9.81 11.13
N TYR A 226 -7.14 -10.22 12.31
CA TYR A 226 -5.81 -10.80 12.48
C TYR A 226 -5.88 -12.28 12.81
N TYR A 227 -4.90 -13.03 12.31
CA TYR A 227 -4.79 -14.46 12.53
C TYR A 227 -3.41 -14.81 13.06
N GLY A 228 -3.37 -15.64 14.10
CA GLY A 228 -2.14 -16.01 14.78
C GLY A 228 -2.13 -17.46 15.25
N SER A 229 -0.96 -18.07 15.24
CA SER A 229 -0.78 -19.46 15.68
C SER A 229 -0.81 -19.63 17.21
N ASN A 230 -0.74 -18.52 17.96
CA ASN A 230 -0.88 -18.48 19.40
C ASN A 230 -1.66 -17.23 19.83
N LEU A 231 -2.92 -17.42 20.24
CA LEU A 231 -3.83 -16.32 20.60
C LEU A 231 -3.34 -15.46 21.78
N LEU A 232 -2.39 -15.95 22.57
CA LEU A 232 -1.79 -15.22 23.69
C LEU A 232 -0.56 -14.39 23.30
N LYS A 233 -0.08 -14.52 22.05
CA LYS A 233 1.15 -13.87 21.58
C LYS A 233 0.91 -13.17 20.27
N ALA A 234 0.90 -11.83 20.29
CA ALA A 234 0.79 -11.03 19.08
C ALA A 234 1.99 -11.19 18.11
N SER A 235 3.13 -11.70 18.59
CA SER A 235 4.25 -12.09 17.71
C SER A 235 3.97 -13.33 16.87
N SER A 236 2.86 -14.05 17.14
CA SER A 236 2.44 -15.22 16.37
C SER A 236 1.54 -14.87 15.17
N ILE A 237 1.22 -13.59 14.99
CA ILE A 237 0.41 -13.12 13.86
C ILE A 237 1.11 -13.49 12.55
N HIS A 238 0.39 -14.22 11.70
CA HIS A 238 0.88 -14.68 10.40
C HIS A 238 0.00 -14.22 9.24
N HIS A 239 -1.19 -13.67 9.51
CA HIS A 239 -2.08 -13.18 8.45
C HIS A 239 -2.94 -12.01 8.94
N VAL A 240 -3.33 -11.15 8.00
CA VAL A 240 -4.29 -10.07 8.19
C VAL A 240 -5.22 -9.99 6.98
N ALA A 241 -6.49 -9.72 7.24
CA ALA A 241 -7.52 -9.50 6.22
C ALA A 241 -8.36 -8.27 6.56
N MET A 242 -9.07 -7.70 5.59
CA MET A 242 -10.00 -6.59 5.83
C MET A 242 -11.43 -7.10 5.82
N TYR A 243 -12.18 -6.90 6.91
CA TYR A 243 -13.60 -7.23 6.96
C TYR A 243 -14.36 -6.39 5.93
N ALA A 244 -15.22 -7.05 5.16
CA ALA A 244 -15.91 -6.46 4.01
C ALA A 244 -17.40 -6.20 4.27
N GLY A 245 -17.88 -6.47 5.49
CA GLY A 245 -19.32 -6.50 5.82
C GLY A 245 -19.95 -7.85 5.49
N ASP A 246 -21.16 -8.08 5.99
CA ASP A 246 -22.02 -9.24 5.68
C ASP A 246 -21.32 -10.61 5.87
N GLY A 247 -20.44 -10.72 6.87
CA GLY A 247 -19.70 -11.96 7.12
C GLY A 247 -18.59 -12.24 6.10
N MET A 248 -18.22 -11.27 5.26
CA MET A 248 -17.19 -11.41 4.23
C MET A 248 -15.90 -10.67 4.61
N MET A 249 -14.78 -11.05 3.97
CA MET A 249 -13.51 -10.35 4.06
C MET A 249 -12.73 -10.36 2.75
N LEU A 250 -11.87 -9.35 2.58
CA LEU A 250 -10.90 -9.24 1.50
C LEU A 250 -9.51 -9.64 2.01
N GLU A 251 -8.81 -10.47 1.25
CA GLU A 251 -7.48 -10.93 1.62
C GLU A 251 -6.54 -11.21 0.45
N ALA A 252 -5.25 -10.96 0.68
CA ALA A 252 -4.14 -11.61 -0.03
C ALA A 252 -3.65 -12.77 0.87
N PHE A 253 -4.11 -14.00 0.61
CA PHE A 253 -3.99 -15.09 1.59
C PHE A 253 -2.65 -15.83 1.59
N GLY A 254 -2.15 -16.22 0.42
CA GLY A 254 -0.95 -17.06 0.36
C GLY A 254 -0.48 -17.33 -1.05
N ALA A 255 0.79 -17.75 -1.16
CA ALA A 255 1.58 -17.85 -2.39
C ALA A 255 0.77 -18.16 -3.66
N GLY A 256 0.77 -17.23 -4.61
CA GLY A 256 0.11 -17.36 -5.91
C GLY A 256 -1.41 -17.26 -5.90
N THR A 257 -2.08 -17.26 -4.74
CA THR A 257 -3.53 -17.07 -4.64
C THR A 257 -3.85 -15.60 -4.90
N PRO A 258 -4.72 -15.28 -5.86
CA PRO A 258 -5.11 -13.89 -6.08
C PRO A 258 -5.84 -13.27 -4.90
N VAL A 259 -5.80 -11.95 -4.80
CA VAL A 259 -6.66 -11.20 -3.87
C VAL A 259 -8.12 -11.61 -4.10
N ARG A 260 -8.84 -11.93 -3.03
CA ARG A 260 -10.20 -12.48 -3.12
C ARG A 260 -11.12 -11.93 -2.04
N LEU A 261 -12.41 -11.95 -2.34
CA LEU A 261 -13.49 -11.82 -1.37
C LEU A 261 -13.91 -13.22 -0.95
N THR A 262 -13.91 -13.52 0.35
CA THR A 262 -14.25 -14.82 0.93
C THR A 262 -15.04 -14.64 2.23
N GLU A 263 -15.66 -15.70 2.74
CA GLU A 263 -16.24 -15.70 4.09
C GLU A 263 -15.17 -15.35 5.13
N ALA A 264 -15.52 -14.49 6.07
CA ALA A 264 -14.67 -14.11 7.19
C ALA A 264 -14.44 -15.33 8.09
N ARG A 265 -13.16 -15.61 8.37
CA ARG A 265 -12.79 -16.73 9.23
C ARG A 265 -12.70 -16.24 10.67
N LEU A 266 -13.59 -16.73 11.52
CA LEU A 266 -13.67 -16.39 12.94
C LEU A 266 -13.42 -17.63 13.83
N GLY A 267 -12.59 -18.55 13.30
CA GLY A 267 -12.30 -19.85 13.89
C GLY A 267 -11.09 -19.84 14.83
N GLY A 268 -10.46 -21.01 15.02
CA GLY A 268 -9.47 -21.23 16.07
C GLY A 268 -8.18 -20.41 16.00
N ASP A 269 -7.81 -19.86 14.84
CA ASP A 269 -6.64 -18.98 14.66
C ASP A 269 -7.03 -17.49 14.58
N TYR A 270 -8.32 -17.14 14.70
CA TYR A 270 -8.76 -15.75 14.77
C TYR A 270 -8.25 -15.11 16.06
N TRP A 271 -7.30 -14.19 15.90
CA TRP A 271 -6.62 -13.52 17.01
C TRP A 271 -7.40 -12.34 17.55
N GLY A 272 -8.12 -11.62 16.69
CA GLY A 272 -8.92 -10.47 17.04
C GLY A 272 -9.03 -9.48 15.89
N ALA A 273 -9.70 -8.35 16.14
CA ALA A 273 -9.89 -7.31 15.14
C ALA A 273 -9.56 -5.90 15.67
N GLN A 274 -9.23 -5.00 14.74
CA GLN A 274 -8.98 -3.59 15.03
C GLN A 274 -9.64 -2.67 14.02
N ARG A 275 -10.07 -1.51 14.50
CA ARG A 275 -10.67 -0.46 13.67
C ARG A 275 -9.74 0.73 13.58
N PHE A 276 -9.23 0.95 12.37
CA PHE A 276 -8.43 2.11 11.99
C PHE A 276 -9.29 3.23 11.38
N LEU A 277 -10.61 3.19 11.59
CA LEU A 277 -11.56 4.22 11.17
C LEU A 277 -12.28 4.77 12.41
N LYS A 278 -11.72 5.81 13.02
CA LYS A 278 -12.44 6.61 14.02
C LYS A 278 -11.99 8.08 13.99
N ARG A 279 -12.98 8.97 13.89
CA ARG A 279 -12.79 10.42 13.86
C ARG A 279 -13.35 11.06 15.13
#